data_AF-A0A7I7XGB1-F1
#
_entry.id   AF-A0A7I7XGB1-F1
#
_cell.length_a   1.000
_cell.length_b   1.000
_cell.length_c   1.000
_cell.angle_alpha   90.00
_cell.angle_beta   90.00
_cell.angle_gamma   90.00
#
_symmetry.space_group_name_H-M   'P 1'
#
loop_
_entity.id
_entity.type
_entity.pdbx_description
1 polymer ?
#
loop_
_entity_poly.entity_id
_entity_poly.type
_entity_poly.pdbx_seq_one_letter_code
_entity_poly.pdbx_strand_id
1 'polypeptide(L)'
;MAAALACALCWLAALTVFDVRHRRLPNALTLPGALAVLIIAASVGRGGEALLGALALTAAYLVVHLAAPTAMGAGDVKLALGVGGLTGAFGVEVWLLAAVAAPLLTALWGIATCRWRGPVAHGPSMCAATVAAVALAVAAP
;
A
#
# COMPACT_ATOMS: atom_id res chain seq x y z
N MET A 1 6.52 18.15 5.83
CA MET A 1 5.80 16.96 6.32
C MET A 1 4.31 16.99 5.97
N ALA A 2 3.52 17.96 6.45
CA ALA A 2 2.07 18.03 6.19
C ALA A 2 1.67 18.00 4.70
N ALA A 3 2.34 18.77 3.85
CA ALA A 3 2.08 18.76 2.41
C ALA A 3 2.35 17.39 1.76
N ALA A 4 3.42 16.69 2.18
CA ALA A 4 3.75 15.36 1.68
C ALA A 4 2.69 14.32 2.09
N LEU A 5 2.19 14.40 3.32
CA LEU A 5 1.08 13.56 3.80
C LEU A 5 -0.22 13.84 3.04
N ALA A 6 -0.55 15.11 2.79
CA ALA A 6 -1.71 15.48 1.98
C ALA A 6 -1.60 14.92 0.54
N CYS A 7 -0.44 15.07 -0.10
CA CYS A 7 -0.18 14.48 -1.41
C CYS A 7 -0.30 12.95 -1.39
N ALA A 8 0.24 12.28 -0.37
CA ALA A 8 0.13 10.84 -0.20
C ALA A 8 -1.35 10.41 -0.04
N LEU A 9 -2.14 11.14 0.75
CA LEU A 9 -3.57 10.88 0.90
C LEU A 9 -4.32 11.04 -0.43
N CYS A 10 -4.06 12.12 -1.18
CA CYS A 10 -4.65 12.32 -2.50
C CYS A 10 -4.28 11.19 -3.47
N TRP A 11 -3.03 10.75 -3.44
CA TRP A 11 -2.54 9.65 -4.27
C TRP A 11 -3.22 8.31 -3.91
N LEU A 12 -3.29 7.96 -2.63
CA LEU A 12 -3.97 6.75 -2.14
C LEU A 12 -5.48 6.78 -2.44
N ALA A 13 -6.12 7.94 -2.30
CA ALA A 13 -7.52 8.12 -2.66
C ALA A 13 -7.74 7.91 -4.16
N ALA A 14 -6.89 8.49 -5.02
CA ALA A 14 -6.96 8.30 -6.47
C ALA A 14 -6.80 6.83 -6.85
N LEU A 15 -5.82 6.13 -6.27
CA LEU A 15 -5.61 4.69 -6.47
C LEU A 15 -6.82 3.85 -6.03
N THR A 16 -7.40 4.17 -4.88
CA THR A 16 -8.60 3.51 -4.36
C THR A 16 -9.78 3.69 -5.33
N VAL A 17 -10.01 4.91 -5.82
CA VAL A 17 -11.08 5.20 -6.79
C VAL A 17 -10.84 4.45 -8.11
N PHE A 18 -9.61 4.42 -8.61
CA PHE A 18 -9.28 3.68 -9.82
C PHE A 18 -9.48 2.18 -9.65
N ASP A 19 -9.05 1.61 -8.53
CA ASP A 19 -9.19 0.18 -8.27
C ASP A 19 -10.67 -0.24 -8.12
N VAL A 20 -11.47 0.55 -7.40
CA VAL A 20 -12.91 0.28 -7.25
C VAL A 20 -13.65 0.39 -8.59
N ARG A 21 -13.33 1.40 -9.42
CA ARG A 21 -14.04 1.64 -10.69
C ARG A 21 -13.61 0.70 -11.81
N HIS A 22 -12.31 0.43 -11.92
CA HIS A 22 -11.73 -0.25 -13.08
C HIS A 22 -11.14 -1.61 -12.74
N ARG A 23 -11.10 -2.01 -11.46
CA ARG A 23 -10.45 -3.25 -10.98
C ARG A 23 -9.01 -3.38 -11.48
N ARG A 24 -8.34 -2.25 -11.69
CA ARG A 24 -7.02 -2.14 -12.28
C ARG A 24 -6.29 -0.93 -11.70
N LEU A 25 -5.03 -1.14 -11.36
CA LEU A 25 -4.13 -0.08 -10.90
C LEU A 25 -3.19 0.33 -12.05
N PRO A 26 -3.33 1.54 -12.61
CA PRO A 26 -2.54 1.98 -13.76
C PRO A 26 -1.08 2.27 -13.37
N ASN A 27 -0.13 1.77 -14.17
CA ASN A 27 1.31 2.00 -13.97
C ASN A 27 1.67 3.49 -13.89
N ALA A 28 0.97 4.32 -14.68
CA ALA A 28 1.17 5.77 -14.73
C ALA A 28 0.85 6.47 -13.40
N LEU A 29 0.06 5.85 -12.52
CA LEU A 29 -0.26 6.38 -11.20
C LEU A 29 0.54 5.68 -10.09
N THR A 30 0.77 4.37 -10.21
CA THR A 30 1.44 3.58 -9.15
C THR A 30 2.95 3.81 -9.11
N LEU A 31 3.65 3.71 -10.24
CA LEU A 31 5.12 3.78 -10.26
C LEU A 31 5.65 5.19 -10.00
N PRO A 32 5.10 6.27 -10.60
CA PRO A 32 5.55 7.62 -10.28
C PRO A 32 5.25 7.99 -8.82
N GLY A 33 4.12 7.53 -8.29
CA GLY A 33 3.78 7.74 -6.87
C GLY A 33 4.76 7.04 -5.93
N ALA A 34 5.10 5.77 -6.21
CA ALA A 34 6.10 5.04 -5.44
C ALA A 34 7.49 5.72 -5.51
N LEU A 35 7.89 6.18 -6.69
CA LEU A 35 9.14 6.93 -6.85
C LEU A 35 9.12 8.24 -6.05
N ALA A 36 8.02 8.99 -6.11
CA ALA A 36 7.87 10.23 -5.33
C ALA A 36 7.98 9.97 -3.82
N VAL A 37 7.37 8.88 -3.31
CA VAL A 37 7.52 8.47 -1.91
C VAL A 37 8.98 8.24 -1.55
N LEU A 38 9.73 7.49 -2.37
CA LEU A 38 11.15 7.20 -2.11
C LEU A 38 12.01 8.46 -2.16
N ILE A 39 11.78 9.35 -3.13
CA ILE A 39 12.50 10.63 -3.25
C ILE A 39 12.24 11.51 -2.04
N ILE A 40 10.98 11.64 -1.63
CA ILE A 40 10.60 12.45 -0.46
C ILE A 40 11.22 11.84 0.80
N ALA A 41 11.15 10.53 1.00
CA ALA A 41 11.76 9.86 2.14
C ALA A 41 13.29 10.04 2.19
N ALA A 42 13.97 9.91 1.04
CA ALA A 42 15.41 10.17 0.93
C ALA A 42 15.76 11.62 1.29
N SER A 43 14.95 12.59 0.86
CA SER A 43 15.16 14.02 1.17
C SER A 43 15.08 14.37 2.65
N VAL A 44 14.42 13.52 3.46
CA VAL A 44 14.30 13.68 4.92
C VAL A 44 15.15 12.68 5.70
N GLY A 45 16.10 11.99 5.05
CA GLY A 45 17.04 11.08 5.70
C GLY A 45 16.48 9.69 6.02
N ARG A 46 15.30 9.34 5.48
CA ARG A 46 14.60 8.06 5.71
C ARG A 46 14.57 7.15 4.48
N GLY A 47 15.45 7.41 3.52
CA GLY A 47 15.47 6.73 2.22
C GLY A 47 15.79 5.24 2.33
N GLY A 48 16.66 4.85 3.27
CA GLY A 48 17.03 3.44 3.46
C GLY A 48 15.86 2.62 3.99
N GLU A 49 15.17 3.12 5.01
CA GLU A 49 14.00 2.48 5.61
C GLU A 49 12.83 2.42 4.63
N ALA A 50 12.63 3.49 3.85
CA ALA A 50 11.65 3.49 2.78
C ALA A 50 11.98 2.47 1.69
N LEU A 51 13.24 2.40 1.24
CA LEU A 51 13.64 1.43 0.22
C LEU A 51 13.48 -0.01 0.72
N LEU A 52 13.90 -0.30 1.96
CA LEU A 52 13.73 -1.62 2.57
C LEU A 52 12.25 -1.98 2.71
N GLY A 53 11.42 -1.06 3.21
CA GLY A 53 9.99 -1.28 3.34
C GLY A 53 9.29 -1.51 2.00
N ALA A 54 9.69 -0.77 0.96
CA ALA A 54 9.19 -0.93 -0.40
C ALA A 54 9.55 -2.32 -0.95
N LEU A 55 10.82 -2.70 -0.89
CA LEU A 55 11.30 -3.98 -1.39
C LEU A 55 10.70 -5.16 -0.64
N ALA A 56 10.65 -5.09 0.70
CA ALA A 56 10.10 -6.15 1.53
C ALA A 56 8.62 -6.40 1.22
N LEU A 57 7.81 -5.34 1.11
CA LEU A 57 6.37 -5.49 0.88
C LEU A 57 6.09 -5.93 -0.56
N THR A 58 6.80 -5.37 -1.54
CA THR A 58 6.72 -5.82 -2.94
C THR A 58 7.13 -7.28 -3.09
N ALA A 59 8.20 -7.72 -2.43
CA ALA A 59 8.63 -9.11 -2.48
C ALA A 59 7.58 -10.06 -1.89
N ALA A 60 7.00 -9.71 -0.72
CA ALA A 60 5.93 -10.49 -0.12
C ALA A 60 4.70 -10.62 -1.04
N TYR A 61 4.26 -9.50 -1.63
CA TYR A 61 3.12 -9.49 -2.56
C TYR A 61 3.44 -10.20 -3.87
N LEU A 62 4.68 -10.12 -4.36
CA LEU A 62 5.12 -10.83 -5.56
C LEU A 62 5.11 -12.34 -5.34
N VAL A 63 5.58 -12.83 -4.18
CA VAL A 63 5.51 -14.25 -3.82
C VAL A 63 4.06 -14.74 -3.82
N VAL A 64 3.16 -13.99 -3.19
CA VAL A 64 1.73 -14.33 -3.18
C VAL A 64 1.14 -14.32 -4.59
N HIS A 65 1.47 -13.33 -5.42
CA HIS A 65 0.99 -13.23 -6.80
C HIS A 65 1.50 -14.39 -7.66
N LEU A 66 2.75 -14.82 -7.49
CA LEU A 66 3.31 -15.96 -8.23
C LEU A 66 2.74 -17.30 -7.76
N ALA A 67 2.46 -17.45 -6.46
CA ALA A 67 1.85 -18.66 -5.91
C ALA A 67 0.34 -18.77 -6.23
N ALA A 68 -0.37 -17.64 -6.26
CA ALA A 68 -1.81 -17.57 -6.46
C ALA A 68 -2.21 -16.37 -7.36
N PRO A 69 -1.90 -16.40 -8.66
CA PRO A 69 -2.11 -15.27 -9.58
C PRO A 69 -3.59 -14.92 -9.79
N THR A 70 -4.51 -15.83 -9.48
CA THR A 70 -5.96 -15.59 -9.52
C THR A 70 -6.49 -14.91 -8.25
N ALA A 71 -5.73 -14.95 -7.15
CA ALA A 71 -6.13 -14.38 -5.87
C ALA A 71 -5.72 -12.90 -5.74
N MET A 72 -4.57 -12.51 -6.31
CA MET A 72 -4.01 -11.17 -6.21
C MET A 72 -3.54 -10.67 -7.58
N GLY A 73 -3.82 -9.41 -7.90
CA GLY A 73 -3.45 -8.82 -9.19
C GLY A 73 -2.01 -8.27 -9.20
N ALA A 74 -1.40 -8.23 -10.39
CA ALA A 74 -0.10 -7.57 -10.58
C ALA A 74 -0.12 -6.06 -10.27
N GLY A 75 -1.32 -5.45 -10.19
CA GLY A 75 -1.50 -4.08 -9.72
C GLY A 75 -1.17 -3.91 -8.24
N ASP A 76 -1.57 -4.87 -7.41
CA ASP A 76 -1.38 -4.84 -5.95
C ASP A 76 0.12 -4.93 -5.61
N VAL A 77 0.87 -5.74 -6.35
CA VAL A 77 2.33 -5.85 -6.23
C VAL A 77 3.04 -4.51 -6.52
N LYS A 78 2.52 -3.73 -7.47
CA LYS A 78 3.08 -2.41 -7.81
C LYS A 78 2.71 -1.36 -6.75
N LEU A 79 1.49 -1.42 -6.24
CA LEU A 79 1.07 -0.57 -5.14
C LEU A 79 1.89 -0.84 -3.88
N ALA A 80 2.21 -2.11 -3.60
CA ALA A 80 3.06 -2.55 -2.49
C ALA A 80 4.40 -1.81 -2.44
N LEU A 81 4.95 -1.43 -3.60
CA LEU A 81 6.21 -0.69 -3.68
C LEU A 81 6.09 0.68 -3.01
N GLY A 82 5.07 1.45 -3.36
CA GLY A 82 4.92 2.80 -2.84
C GLY A 82 4.35 2.84 -1.41
N VAL A 83 3.38 1.97 -1.08
CA VAL A 83 2.85 1.90 0.30
C VAL A 83 3.85 1.29 1.27
N GLY A 84 4.64 0.28 0.85
CA GLY A 84 5.72 -0.28 1.66
C GLY A 84 6.84 0.73 1.88
N GLY A 85 7.16 1.54 0.86
CA GLY A 85 8.11 2.64 1.02
C GLY A 85 7.60 3.73 1.94
N LEU A 86 6.32 4.07 1.83
CA LEU A 86 5.69 5.08 2.67
C LEU A 86 5.72 4.63 4.12
N THR A 87 5.20 3.44 4.45
CA THR A 87 5.15 2.96 5.83
C THR A 87 6.54 2.63 6.38
N GLY A 88 7.46 2.13 5.54
CA GLY A 88 8.86 1.92 5.91
C GLY A 88 9.53 3.20 6.39
N ALA A 89 9.25 4.34 5.74
CA ALA A 89 9.75 5.65 6.16
C ALA A 89 9.25 6.07 7.56
N PHE A 90 8.12 5.55 8.03
CA PHE A 90 7.58 5.80 9.38
C PHE A 90 8.02 4.76 10.41
N GLY A 91 8.73 3.70 10.02
CA GLY A 91 9.32 2.72 10.91
C GLY A 91 8.74 1.33 10.79
N VAL A 92 9.42 0.35 11.40
CA VAL A 92 9.09 -1.08 11.27
C VAL A 92 7.71 -1.42 11.82
N GLU A 93 7.29 -0.79 12.93
CA GLU A 93 5.98 -1.03 13.54
C GLU A 93 4.84 -0.58 12.63
N VAL A 94 4.98 0.61 12.01
CA VAL A 94 4.02 1.17 11.05
C VAL A 94 3.96 0.30 9.80
N TRP A 95 5.11 -0.16 9.34
CA TRP A 95 5.20 -1.08 8.21
C TRP A 95 4.50 -2.41 8.50
N LEU A 96 4.79 -3.04 9.64
CA LEU A 96 4.17 -4.31 10.07
C LEU A 96 2.66 -4.18 10.23
N LEU A 97 2.21 -3.11 10.88
CA LEU A 97 0.79 -2.84 11.08
C LEU A 97 0.07 -2.75 9.72
N ALA A 98 0.61 -1.99 8.77
CA ALA A 98 0.01 -1.88 7.44
C ALA A 98 0.06 -3.20 6.66
N ALA A 99 1.20 -3.91 6.71
CA ALA A 99 1.41 -5.17 6.01
C ALA A 99 0.44 -6.28 6.48
N VAL A 100 0.11 -6.31 7.77
CA VAL A 100 -0.83 -7.28 8.36
C VAL A 100 -2.28 -6.82 8.26
N ALA A 101 -2.56 -5.53 8.49
CA ALA A 101 -3.93 -5.02 8.44
C ALA A 101 -4.52 -5.08 7.03
N ALA A 102 -3.73 -4.85 5.98
CA ALA A 102 -4.21 -4.89 4.60
C ALA A 102 -4.85 -6.24 4.21
N PRO A 103 -4.17 -7.42 4.33
CA PRO A 103 -4.77 -8.70 4.01
C PRO A 103 -5.92 -9.07 4.95
N LEU A 104 -5.87 -8.70 6.23
CA LEU A 104 -6.99 -8.91 7.16
C LEU A 104 -8.25 -8.14 6.73
N LEU A 105 -8.10 -6.87 6.36
CA LEU A 105 -9.20 -6.05 5.85
C LEU A 105 -9.75 -6.62 4.54
N THR A 106 -8.89 -7.08 3.62
CA THR A 106 -9.35 -7.76 2.41
C THR A 106 -10.12 -9.03 2.72
N ALA A 107 -9.61 -9.85 3.64
CA ALA A 107 -10.26 -11.08 4.06
C ALA A 107 -11.64 -10.79 4.63
N LEU A 108 -11.73 -9.91 5.65
CA LEU A 108 -12.97 -9.45 6.28
C LEU A 108 -13.99 -8.93 5.26
N TRP A 109 -13.53 -8.17 4.27
CA TRP A 109 -14.40 -7.71 3.19
C TRP A 109 -14.93 -8.85 2.31
N GLY A 110 -14.07 -9.82 1.97
CA GLY A 110 -14.46 -11.05 1.28
C GLY A 110 -15.49 -11.85 2.06
N ILE A 111 -15.34 -11.92 3.39
CA ILE A 111 -16.31 -12.52 4.33
C ILE A 111 -17.65 -11.82 4.24
N ALA A 112 -17.65 -10.52 4.55
CA ALA A 112 -18.86 -9.71 4.67
C ALA A 112 -19.68 -9.66 3.37
N THR A 113 -19.01 -9.74 2.22
CA THR A 113 -19.66 -9.70 0.91
C THR A 113 -19.97 -11.07 0.31
N CYS A 114 -19.68 -12.17 1.03
CA CYS A 114 -19.77 -13.53 0.54
C CYS A 114 -19.02 -13.78 -0.79
N ARG A 115 -17.96 -13.00 -1.07
CA ARG A 115 -17.19 -13.02 -2.33
C ARG A 115 -15.87 -13.80 -2.23
N TRP A 116 -15.85 -14.83 -1.39
CA TRP A 116 -14.69 -15.68 -1.11
C TRP A 116 -14.07 -16.40 -2.31
N ARG A 117 -14.82 -16.55 -3.41
CA ARG A 117 -14.42 -17.27 -4.62
C ARG A 117 -14.11 -16.36 -5.81
N GLY A 118 -14.23 -15.04 -5.66
CA GLY A 118 -14.01 -14.08 -6.73
C GLY A 118 -12.79 -13.18 -6.48
N PRO A 119 -12.25 -12.53 -7.52
CA PRO A 119 -11.17 -11.57 -7.36
C PRO A 119 -11.62 -10.39 -6.48
N VAL A 120 -10.98 -10.27 -5.30
CA VAL A 120 -11.20 -9.16 -4.37
C VAL A 120 -10.17 -8.08 -4.65
N ALA A 121 -10.64 -6.84 -4.80
CA ALA A 121 -9.76 -5.68 -4.94
C ALA A 121 -8.99 -5.46 -3.64
N HIS A 122 -7.67 -5.65 -3.66
CA HIS A 122 -6.79 -5.47 -2.49
C HIS A 122 -6.31 -4.01 -2.36
N GLY A 123 -6.41 -3.20 -3.42
CA GLY A 123 -5.99 -1.80 -3.41
C GLY A 123 -6.61 -0.94 -2.29
N PRO A 124 -7.94 -0.97 -2.09
CA PRO A 124 -8.61 -0.20 -1.05
C PRO A 124 -8.18 -0.57 0.37
N SER A 125 -8.03 -1.87 0.67
CA SER A 125 -7.60 -2.33 1.99
C SER A 125 -6.14 -1.99 2.25
N MET A 126 -5.26 -2.09 1.24
CA MET A 126 -3.88 -1.60 1.33
C MET A 126 -3.84 -0.11 1.63
N CYS A 127 -4.59 0.71 0.88
CA CYS A 127 -4.63 2.15 1.10
C CYS A 127 -5.17 2.49 2.49
N ALA A 128 -6.27 1.87 2.92
CA ALA A 128 -6.87 2.10 4.24
C ALA A 128 -5.91 1.71 5.38
N ALA A 129 -5.26 0.55 5.30
CA ALA A 129 -4.28 0.10 6.28
C ALA A 129 -3.08 1.05 6.37
N THR A 130 -2.56 1.50 5.22
CA THR A 130 -1.46 2.47 5.16
C THR A 130 -1.84 3.82 5.79
N VAL A 131 -3.01 4.36 5.46
CA VAL A 131 -3.49 5.62 6.04
C VAL A 131 -3.64 5.50 7.55
N ALA A 132 -4.27 4.43 8.03
CA ALA A 132 -4.47 4.21 9.47
C ALA A 132 -3.14 4.08 10.21
N ALA A 133 -2.21 3.28 9.70
CA ALA A 133 -0.91 3.06 10.34
C ALA A 133 -0.08 4.35 10.41
N VAL A 134 -0.02 5.12 9.31
CA VAL A 134 0.71 6.39 9.28
C VAL A 134 0.02 7.44 10.17
N ALA A 135 -1.31 7.50 10.19
CA ALA A 135 -2.05 8.43 11.05
C ALA A 135 -1.76 8.18 12.54
N LEU A 136 -1.72 6.90 12.96
CA LEU A 136 -1.36 6.54 14.33
C LEU A 136 0.08 6.95 14.67
N ALA A 137 1.02 6.76 13.76
CA ALA A 137 2.41 7.15 13.97
C ALA A 137 2.59 8.68 14.10
N VAL A 138 1.80 9.45 13.37
CA VAL A 138 1.84 10.93 13.41
C VAL A 138 1.07 11.48 14.62
N ALA A 139 0.07 10.76 15.12
CA ALA A 139 -0.73 11.15 16.28
C ALA A 139 -0.08 10.74 17.63
N ALA A 140 0.92 9.86 17.60
CA ALA A 140 1.68 9.50 18.78
C ALA A 140 2.53 10.72 19.27
N PRO A 141 2.44 11.08 20.56
CA PRO A 141 3.11 12.26 21.12
C PRO A 141 4.63 12.09 21.28
#